data_AF-A0A2B7XHN9-F1
#
_entry.id   AF-A0A2B7XHN9-F1
#
_cell.length_a   1.000
_cell.length_b   1.000
_cell.length_c   1.000
_cell.angle_alpha   90.00
_cell.angle_beta   90.00
_cell.angle_gamma   90.00
#
_symmetry.space_group_name_H-M   'P 1'
#
loop_
_entity.id
_entity.type
_entity.pdbx_description
1 polymer ?
#
loop_
_entity_poly.entity_id
_entity_poly.type
_entity_poly.pdbx_seq_one_letter_code
_entity_poly.pdbx_strand_id
1 'polypeptide(L)'
;MTDLSIEDLSKLLAAAPSPAKLLKSLIELEGPVSLRFGETHLNSDTEFLSTFYSIYILVLLWEDEVNEAHMLTRRLPQSLLRPDTFLQNALSLLKAVWQEDYEQVYDQIRQPSWPDSLKPLVRSYQSYFQDKAFEGLTRAYSAIRPSTLVFYLGLDPSVATPTEAGTEDASRELVSFLTKKGWEWDSESKLFTPKAAPVTKPVDSEAFKIGKLVGLIGTHGD
;
A
#
# COMPACT_ATOMS: atom_id res chain seq x y z
N MET A 1 1.21 -35.60 2.01
CA MET A 1 1.62 -34.22 1.71
C MET A 1 0.68 -33.72 0.65
N THR A 2 -0.20 -32.78 0.99
CA THR A 2 -1.17 -32.22 0.05
C THR A 2 -0.44 -31.37 -0.97
N ASP A 3 -0.57 -31.71 -2.25
CA ASP A 3 -0.06 -30.90 -3.36
C ASP A 3 -0.80 -29.57 -3.37
N LEU A 4 -0.22 -28.55 -2.76
CA LEU A 4 -0.78 -27.20 -2.73
C LEU A 4 -0.72 -26.64 -4.16
N SER A 5 -1.89 -26.37 -4.76
CA SER A 5 -2.04 -25.87 -6.13
C SER A 5 -2.42 -24.38 -6.15
N ILE A 6 -2.29 -23.73 -7.31
CA ILE A 6 -2.78 -22.37 -7.57
C ILE A 6 -4.29 -22.27 -7.29
N GLU A 7 -5.04 -23.37 -7.51
CA GLU A 7 -6.47 -23.44 -7.19
C GLU A 7 -6.74 -23.33 -5.69
N ASP A 8 -5.87 -23.90 -4.85
CA ASP A 8 -6.01 -23.82 -3.40
C ASP A 8 -5.69 -22.41 -2.89
N LEU A 9 -4.72 -21.72 -3.50
CA LEU A 9 -4.47 -20.30 -3.24
C LEU A 9 -5.68 -19.43 -3.63
N SER A 10 -6.31 -19.73 -4.76
CA SER A 10 -7.50 -19.01 -5.21
C SER A 10 -8.70 -19.24 -4.28
N LYS A 11 -8.90 -20.49 -3.79
CA LYS A 11 -9.90 -20.80 -2.77
C LYS A 11 -9.60 -20.10 -1.45
N LEU A 12 -8.33 -20.04 -1.05
CA LEU A 12 -7.90 -19.35 0.18
C LEU A 12 -8.20 -17.85 0.08
N LEU A 13 -7.91 -17.23 -1.06
CA LEU A 13 -8.22 -15.82 -1.32
C LEU A 13 -9.74 -15.55 -1.30
N ALA A 14 -10.54 -16.46 -1.88
CA ALA A 14 -12.00 -16.34 -1.90
C ALA A 14 -12.65 -16.59 -0.53
N ALA A 15 -12.06 -17.47 0.29
CA ALA A 15 -12.59 -17.84 1.59
C ALA A 15 -12.15 -16.89 2.72
N ALA A 16 -11.12 -16.07 2.50
CA ALA A 16 -10.54 -15.22 3.54
C ALA A 16 -11.46 -14.04 3.90
N PRO A 17 -11.97 -13.96 5.15
CA PRO A 17 -12.89 -12.89 5.56
C PRO A 17 -12.17 -11.62 6.02
N SER A 18 -10.85 -11.65 6.27
CA SER A 18 -10.07 -10.47 6.65
C SER A 18 -8.58 -10.59 6.25
N PRO A 19 -7.91 -9.47 5.92
CA PRO A 19 -6.51 -9.48 5.48
C PRO A 19 -5.55 -10.07 6.54
N ALA A 20 -5.75 -9.77 7.83
CA ALA A 20 -4.96 -10.35 8.91
C ALA A 20 -5.06 -11.89 9.03
N LYS A 21 -6.21 -12.47 8.67
CA LYS A 21 -6.39 -13.94 8.68
C LYS A 21 -5.71 -14.57 7.47
N LEU A 22 -5.82 -13.91 6.31
CA LEU A 22 -5.11 -14.28 5.10
C LEU A 22 -3.60 -14.28 5.32
N LEU A 23 -3.07 -13.24 5.98
CA LEU A 23 -1.66 -13.12 6.31
C LEU A 23 -1.16 -14.29 7.19
N LYS A 24 -1.90 -14.63 8.25
CA LYS A 24 -1.56 -15.76 9.13
C LYS A 24 -1.48 -17.08 8.37
N SER A 25 -2.46 -17.36 7.50
CA SER A 25 -2.45 -18.56 6.66
C SER A 25 -1.24 -18.58 5.72
N LEU A 26 -0.84 -17.45 5.16
CA LEU A 26 0.34 -17.35 4.28
C LEU A 26 1.65 -17.58 5.04
N ILE A 27 1.77 -17.04 6.26
CA ILE A 27 2.93 -17.28 7.14
C ILE A 27 3.07 -18.78 7.47
N GLU A 28 1.98 -19.45 7.81
CA GLU A 28 1.99 -20.89 8.10
C GLU A 28 2.39 -21.73 6.87
N LEU A 29 2.02 -21.28 5.67
CA LEU A 29 2.35 -21.93 4.40
C LEU A 29 3.76 -21.59 3.88
N GLU A 30 4.40 -20.52 4.35
CA GLU A 30 5.73 -20.07 3.88
C GLU A 30 6.78 -21.17 4.03
N GLY A 31 6.82 -21.86 5.18
CA GLY A 31 7.79 -22.92 5.46
C GLY A 31 7.69 -24.09 4.47
N PRO A 32 6.53 -24.75 4.35
CA PRO A 32 6.31 -25.83 3.37
C PRO A 32 6.56 -25.40 1.93
N VAL A 33 6.13 -24.20 1.53
CA VAL A 33 6.30 -23.68 0.17
C VAL A 33 7.77 -23.41 -0.15
N SER A 34 8.53 -22.89 0.81
CA SER A 34 9.97 -22.63 0.65
C SER A 34 10.78 -23.91 0.42
N LEU A 35 10.39 -25.01 1.06
CA LEU A 35 11.06 -26.32 0.88
C LEU A 35 10.85 -26.90 -0.52
N ARG A 36 9.68 -26.67 -1.14
CA ARG A 36 9.40 -27.11 -2.53
C ARG A 36 10.36 -26.49 -3.54
N PHE A 37 10.87 -25.28 -3.25
CA PHE A 37 11.84 -24.60 -4.11
C PHE A 37 13.13 -25.40 -4.34
N GLY A 38 13.58 -26.15 -3.32
CA GLY A 38 14.83 -26.91 -3.38
C GLY A 38 14.72 -28.30 -4.02
N GLU A 39 13.51 -28.84 -4.14
CA GLU A 39 13.30 -30.24 -4.54
C GLU A 39 13.00 -30.40 -6.03
N THR A 40 12.32 -29.42 -6.64
CA THR A 40 11.84 -29.51 -8.03
C THR A 40 12.23 -28.27 -8.81
N HIS A 41 13.34 -28.34 -9.55
CA HIS A 41 13.75 -27.34 -10.54
C HIS A 41 12.85 -27.36 -11.79
N LEU A 42 11.53 -27.39 -11.64
CA LEU A 42 10.54 -27.42 -12.73
C LEU A 42 9.94 -26.03 -12.95
N ASN A 43 9.64 -25.71 -14.22
CA ASN A 43 9.08 -24.42 -14.61
C ASN A 43 7.69 -24.14 -13.98
N SER A 44 6.89 -25.19 -13.75
CA SER A 44 5.54 -25.05 -13.16
C SER A 44 5.57 -24.62 -11.69
N ASP A 45 6.57 -25.02 -10.92
CA ASP A 45 6.71 -24.59 -9.53
C ASP A 45 7.12 -23.12 -9.44
N THR A 46 7.88 -22.62 -10.44
CA THR A 46 8.32 -21.23 -10.50
C THR A 46 7.13 -20.27 -10.62
N GLU A 47 6.11 -20.62 -11.41
CA GLU A 47 4.88 -19.84 -11.56
C GLU A 47 4.04 -19.84 -10.28
N PHE A 48 3.87 -21.02 -9.65
CA PHE A 48 3.19 -21.15 -8.37
C PHE A 48 3.88 -20.30 -7.29
N LEU A 49 5.20 -20.40 -7.17
CA LEU A 49 6.00 -19.66 -6.20
C LEU A 49 5.93 -18.16 -6.44
N SER A 50 6.08 -17.72 -7.70
CA SER A 50 5.90 -16.31 -8.08
C SER A 50 4.53 -15.80 -7.65
N THR A 51 3.47 -16.58 -7.89
CA THR A 51 2.10 -16.22 -7.52
C THR A 51 1.93 -16.15 -6.00
N PHE A 52 2.40 -17.16 -5.26
CA PHE A 52 2.35 -17.21 -3.80
C PHE A 52 3.03 -15.99 -3.16
N TYR A 53 4.28 -15.71 -3.55
CA TYR A 53 5.01 -14.58 -2.97
C TYR A 53 4.44 -13.23 -3.40
N SER A 54 3.85 -13.12 -4.60
CA SER A 54 3.13 -11.92 -5.01
C SER A 54 1.91 -11.66 -4.10
N ILE A 55 1.12 -12.69 -3.81
CA ILE A 55 -0.02 -12.60 -2.86
C ILE A 55 0.51 -12.18 -1.48
N TYR A 56 1.57 -12.82 -1.01
CA TYR A 56 2.14 -12.56 0.31
C TYR A 56 2.61 -11.10 0.45
N ILE A 57 3.32 -10.57 -0.53
CA ILE A 57 3.73 -9.16 -0.55
C ILE A 57 2.51 -8.24 -0.54
N LEU A 58 1.51 -8.49 -1.39
CA LEU A 58 0.30 -7.65 -1.46
C LEU A 58 -0.48 -7.65 -0.14
N VAL A 59 -0.56 -8.80 0.54
CA VAL A 59 -1.25 -8.90 1.84
C VAL A 59 -0.46 -8.22 2.94
N LEU A 60 0.87 -8.31 2.94
CA LEU A 60 1.73 -7.55 3.86
C LEU A 60 1.55 -6.03 3.67
N LEU A 61 1.49 -5.57 2.42
CA LEU A 61 1.20 -4.16 2.12
C LEU A 61 -0.20 -3.75 2.61
N TRP A 62 -1.19 -4.63 2.49
CA TRP A 62 -2.55 -4.36 2.97
C TRP A 62 -2.63 -4.26 4.50
N GLU A 63 -1.81 -5.01 5.24
CA GLU A 63 -1.71 -4.93 6.70
C GLU A 63 -0.73 -3.85 7.20
N ASP A 64 -0.22 -2.99 6.30
CA ASP A 64 0.81 -1.96 6.59
C ASP A 64 2.16 -2.49 7.09
N GLU A 65 2.45 -3.78 6.86
CA GLU A 65 3.68 -4.45 7.28
C GLU A 65 4.77 -4.33 6.19
N VAL A 66 5.08 -3.10 5.80
CA VAL A 66 6.02 -2.80 4.70
C VAL A 66 7.44 -3.30 5.02
N ASN A 67 7.85 -3.21 6.28
CA ASN A 67 9.16 -3.70 6.73
C ASN A 67 9.29 -5.22 6.53
N GLU A 68 8.25 -5.98 6.87
CA GLU A 68 8.26 -7.42 6.67
C GLU A 68 8.20 -7.79 5.19
N ALA A 69 7.48 -7.03 4.37
CA ALA A 69 7.50 -7.19 2.92
C ALA A 69 8.92 -7.02 2.35
N HIS A 70 9.68 -6.02 2.83
CA HIS A 70 11.09 -5.87 2.46
C HIS A 70 11.94 -7.05 2.92
N MET A 71 11.78 -7.51 4.16
CA MET A 71 12.52 -8.65 4.68
C MET A 71 12.20 -9.94 3.91
N LEU A 72 10.97 -10.11 3.44
CA LEU A 72 10.58 -11.22 2.58
C LEU A 72 11.37 -11.22 1.27
N THR A 73 11.55 -10.07 0.61
CA THR A 73 12.32 -9.99 -0.65
C THR A 73 13.76 -10.50 -0.52
N ARG A 74 14.37 -10.36 0.66
CA ARG A 74 15.73 -10.83 0.94
C ARG A 74 15.81 -12.34 1.11
N ARG A 75 14.69 -13.00 1.45
CA ARG A 75 14.55 -14.45 1.59
C ARG A 75 14.28 -15.14 0.25
N LEU A 76 13.84 -14.38 -0.76
CA LEU A 76 13.49 -14.94 -2.06
C LEU A 76 14.72 -15.45 -2.82
N PRO A 77 14.65 -16.66 -3.40
CA PRO A 77 15.66 -17.15 -4.34
C PRO A 77 15.82 -16.19 -5.54
N GLN A 78 17.06 -15.87 -5.90
CA GLN A 78 17.35 -14.97 -7.04
C GLN A 78 16.80 -15.50 -8.38
N SER A 79 16.63 -16.81 -8.50
CA SER A 79 16.03 -17.46 -9.67
C SER A 79 14.57 -17.11 -9.90
N LEU A 80 13.84 -16.64 -8.87
CA LEU A 80 12.47 -16.11 -8.98
C LEU A 80 12.43 -14.64 -9.38
N LEU A 81 13.53 -13.89 -9.23
CA LEU A 81 13.61 -12.46 -9.55
C LEU A 81 13.78 -12.19 -11.05
N ARG A 82 13.27 -13.08 -11.91
CA ARG A 82 13.33 -12.89 -13.36
C ARG A 82 12.38 -11.76 -13.79
N PRO A 83 12.77 -10.98 -14.82
CA PRO A 83 12.05 -9.78 -15.24
C PRO A 83 10.60 -10.01 -15.68
N ASP A 84 10.26 -11.19 -16.20
CA ASP A 84 8.95 -11.47 -16.81
C ASP A 84 7.90 -12.04 -15.83
N THR A 85 8.11 -11.91 -14.53
CA THR A 85 7.27 -12.56 -13.51
C THR A 85 6.28 -11.61 -12.84
N PHE A 86 5.10 -12.10 -12.45
CA PHE A 86 4.12 -11.34 -11.65
C PHE A 86 4.72 -10.79 -10.36
N LEU A 87 5.73 -11.48 -9.84
CA LEU A 87 6.51 -11.06 -8.68
C LEU A 87 7.19 -9.71 -8.92
N GLN A 88 7.66 -9.40 -10.12
CA GLN A 88 8.28 -8.09 -10.40
C GLN A 88 7.29 -6.93 -10.28
N ASN A 89 6.02 -7.15 -10.64
CA ASN A 89 4.98 -6.12 -10.46
C ASN A 89 4.75 -5.87 -8.97
N ALA A 90 4.68 -6.94 -8.16
CA ALA A 90 4.53 -6.84 -6.70
C ALA A 90 5.76 -6.18 -6.04
N LEU A 91 6.97 -6.49 -6.51
CA LEU A 91 8.21 -5.87 -6.03
C LEU A 91 8.32 -4.39 -6.43
N SER A 92 7.88 -4.04 -7.64
CA SER A 92 7.85 -2.65 -8.11
C SER A 92 6.84 -1.83 -7.32
N LEU A 93 5.67 -2.41 -7.02
CA LEU A 93 4.67 -1.81 -6.13
C LEU A 93 5.25 -1.63 -4.72
N LEU A 94 5.87 -2.66 -4.13
CA LEU A 94 6.52 -2.55 -2.82
C LEU A 94 7.56 -1.43 -2.79
N LYS A 95 8.40 -1.33 -3.83
CA LYS A 95 9.39 -0.26 -3.94
C LYS A 95 8.73 1.12 -4.00
N ALA A 96 7.66 1.28 -4.78
CA ALA A 96 6.94 2.55 -4.88
C ALA A 96 6.31 2.94 -3.53
N VAL A 97 5.73 1.98 -2.81
CA VAL A 97 5.17 2.19 -1.46
C VAL A 97 6.26 2.61 -0.47
N TRP A 98 7.42 1.94 -0.49
CA TRP A 98 8.55 2.27 0.37
C TRP A 98 9.14 3.67 0.10
N GLN A 99 9.12 4.10 -1.15
CA GLN A 99 9.57 5.43 -1.54
C GLN A 99 8.51 6.51 -1.32
N GLU A 100 7.32 6.15 -0.82
CA GLU A 100 6.16 7.01 -0.67
C GLU A 100 5.76 7.73 -1.98
N ASP A 101 6.03 7.06 -3.12
CA ASP A 101 5.72 7.60 -4.45
C ASP A 101 4.29 7.21 -4.85
N TYR A 102 3.34 8.07 -4.47
CA TYR A 102 1.91 7.87 -4.72
C TYR A 102 1.60 7.68 -6.21
N GLU A 103 2.24 8.44 -7.09
CA GLU A 103 2.02 8.35 -8.53
C GLU A 103 2.41 6.97 -9.05
N GLN A 104 3.62 6.52 -8.71
CA GLN A 104 4.09 5.19 -9.08
C GLN A 104 3.22 4.09 -8.47
N VAL A 105 2.77 4.22 -7.22
CA VAL A 105 1.86 3.24 -6.60
C VAL A 105 0.59 3.06 -7.42
N TYR A 106 -0.10 4.15 -7.77
CA TYR A 106 -1.32 4.06 -8.56
C TYR A 106 -1.07 3.60 -9.99
N ASP A 107 0.07 3.93 -10.58
CA ASP A 107 0.46 3.44 -11.89
C ASP A 107 0.71 1.94 -11.89
N GLN A 108 1.44 1.40 -10.91
CA GLN A 108 1.63 -0.05 -10.76
C GLN A 108 0.29 -0.77 -10.51
N ILE A 109 -0.63 -0.19 -9.73
CA ILE A 109 -1.96 -0.75 -9.50
C ILE A 109 -2.79 -0.79 -10.79
N ARG A 110 -2.72 0.26 -11.62
CA ARG A 110 -3.49 0.39 -12.87
C ARG A 110 -2.93 -0.43 -14.04
N GLN A 111 -1.73 -1.00 -13.91
CA GLN A 111 -1.13 -1.79 -14.98
C GLN A 111 -1.99 -3.01 -15.35
N PRO A 112 -2.12 -3.33 -16.65
CA PRO A 112 -2.90 -4.48 -17.11
C PRO A 112 -2.20 -5.83 -16.89
N SER A 113 -1.00 -5.85 -16.30
CA SER A 113 -0.14 -7.02 -16.15
C SER A 113 -0.52 -7.95 -14.99
N TRP A 114 -1.49 -7.58 -14.16
CA TRP A 114 -1.93 -8.42 -13.04
C TRP A 114 -2.76 -9.63 -13.51
N PRO A 115 -2.44 -10.85 -13.04
CA PRO A 115 -3.23 -12.03 -13.35
C PRO A 115 -4.62 -11.95 -12.72
N ASP A 116 -5.60 -12.60 -13.33
CA ASP A 116 -7.02 -12.50 -12.93
C ASP A 116 -7.27 -12.89 -11.46
N SER A 117 -6.47 -13.81 -10.93
CA SER A 117 -6.50 -14.22 -9.51
C SER A 117 -6.10 -13.11 -8.54
N LEU A 118 -5.22 -12.18 -8.94
CA LEU A 118 -4.71 -11.10 -8.09
C LEU A 118 -5.49 -9.79 -8.24
N LYS A 119 -6.19 -9.59 -9.36
CA LYS A 119 -7.03 -8.40 -9.59
C LYS A 119 -7.96 -8.03 -8.42
N PRO A 120 -8.72 -8.97 -7.79
CA PRO A 120 -9.56 -8.61 -6.65
C PRO A 120 -8.73 -8.13 -5.44
N LEU A 121 -7.59 -8.77 -5.17
CA LEU A 121 -6.69 -8.40 -4.08
C LEU A 121 -6.07 -7.01 -4.30
N VAL A 122 -5.59 -6.73 -5.51
CA VAL A 122 -5.03 -5.42 -5.89
C VAL A 122 -6.09 -4.32 -5.77
N ARG A 123 -7.34 -4.59 -6.17
CA ARG A 123 -8.45 -3.64 -6.00
C ARG A 123 -8.73 -3.35 -4.54
N SER A 124 -8.76 -4.37 -3.69
CA SER A 124 -8.93 -4.20 -2.24
C SER A 124 -7.79 -3.39 -1.63
N TYR A 125 -6.55 -3.65 -2.05
CA TYR A 125 -5.39 -2.87 -1.64
C TYR A 125 -5.49 -1.41 -2.11
N GLN A 126 -5.92 -1.16 -3.34
CA GLN A 126 -6.13 0.19 -3.86
C GLN A 126 -7.09 0.99 -2.98
N SER A 127 -8.25 0.40 -2.62
CA SER A 127 -9.21 1.07 -1.74
C SER A 127 -8.61 1.35 -0.36
N TYR A 128 -7.88 0.39 0.22
CA TYR A 128 -7.17 0.58 1.48
C TYR A 128 -6.14 1.71 1.40
N PHE A 129 -5.32 1.74 0.35
CA PHE A 129 -4.29 2.77 0.15
C PHE A 129 -4.90 4.16 -0.03
N GLN A 130 -6.01 4.26 -0.78
CA GLN A 130 -6.78 5.50 -0.93
C GLN A 130 -7.37 5.98 0.38
N ASP A 131 -7.98 5.10 1.17
CA ASP A 131 -8.54 5.45 2.48
C ASP A 131 -7.45 5.87 3.46
N LYS A 132 -6.29 5.18 3.47
CA LYS A 132 -5.10 5.55 4.26
C LYS A 132 -4.57 6.93 3.85
N ALA A 133 -4.43 7.19 2.54
CA ALA A 133 -4.01 8.49 2.02
C ALA A 133 -5.00 9.59 2.44
N PHE A 134 -6.31 9.32 2.31
CA PHE A 134 -7.35 10.25 2.71
C PHE A 134 -7.32 10.59 4.20
N GLU A 135 -7.13 9.59 5.07
CA GLU A 135 -6.97 9.80 6.50
C GLU A 135 -5.72 10.62 6.82
N GLY A 136 -4.59 10.32 6.16
CA GLY A 136 -3.35 11.09 6.28
C GLY A 136 -3.55 12.56 5.91
N LEU A 137 -4.22 12.84 4.80
CA LEU A 137 -4.53 14.21 4.37
C LEU A 137 -5.45 14.95 5.35
N THR A 138 -6.48 14.25 5.86
CA THR A 138 -7.42 14.81 6.84
C THR A 138 -6.69 15.23 8.13
N ARG A 139 -5.66 14.49 8.53
CA ARG A 139 -4.85 14.78 9.73
C ARG A 139 -3.78 15.84 9.50
N ALA A 140 -3.16 15.85 8.31
CA ALA A 140 -2.00 16.68 8.02
C ALA A 140 -2.33 18.10 7.54
N TYR A 141 -3.48 18.29 6.87
CA TYR A 141 -3.82 19.56 6.23
C TYR A 141 -5.05 20.19 6.89
N SER A 142 -4.99 21.51 7.13
CA SER A 142 -6.17 22.30 7.50
C SER A 142 -6.93 22.80 6.27
N ALA A 143 -6.23 23.00 5.16
CA ALA A 143 -6.78 23.38 3.87
C ALA A 143 -5.85 22.84 2.75
N ILE A 144 -6.43 22.38 1.64
CA ILE A 144 -5.67 21.74 0.56
C ILE A 144 -6.28 22.02 -0.81
N ARG A 145 -5.41 22.08 -1.82
CA ARG A 145 -5.81 22.34 -3.22
C ARG A 145 -6.43 21.08 -3.87
N PRO A 146 -7.40 21.24 -4.79
CA PRO A 146 -7.99 20.11 -5.54
C PRO A 146 -6.97 19.25 -6.28
N SER A 147 -5.98 19.86 -6.93
CA SER A 147 -4.94 19.15 -7.69
C SER A 147 -4.08 18.25 -6.80
N THR A 148 -3.72 18.72 -5.61
CA THR A 148 -2.97 17.96 -4.62
C THR A 148 -3.78 16.78 -4.08
N LEU A 149 -5.08 16.96 -3.83
CA LEU A 149 -5.98 15.87 -3.45
C LEU A 149 -6.06 14.78 -4.52
N VAL A 150 -6.25 15.18 -5.78
CA VAL A 150 -6.34 14.26 -6.91
C VAL A 150 -5.05 13.45 -7.05
N PHE A 151 -3.89 14.09 -6.87
CA PHE A 151 -2.59 13.42 -6.85
C PHE A 151 -2.51 12.33 -5.77
N TYR A 152 -2.74 12.67 -4.49
CA TYR A 152 -2.60 11.71 -3.39
C TYR A 152 -3.66 10.60 -3.40
N LEU A 153 -4.86 10.86 -3.92
CA LEU A 153 -5.93 9.88 -4.04
C LEU A 153 -5.84 9.04 -5.33
N GLY A 154 -4.91 9.37 -6.23
CA GLY A 154 -4.75 8.66 -7.50
C GLY A 154 -5.94 8.79 -8.44
N LEU A 155 -6.70 9.88 -8.32
CA LEU A 155 -7.85 10.16 -9.18
C LEU A 155 -7.38 10.67 -10.54
N ASP A 156 -8.26 10.64 -11.54
CA ASP A 156 -7.95 11.19 -12.84
C ASP A 156 -7.75 12.72 -12.73
N PRO A 157 -6.67 13.30 -13.27
CA PRO A 157 -6.43 14.74 -13.26
C PRO A 157 -7.59 15.57 -13.81
N SER A 158 -8.39 15.03 -14.74
CA SER A 158 -9.59 15.69 -15.28
C SER A 158 -10.69 15.93 -14.24
N VAL A 159 -10.67 15.21 -13.12
CA VAL A 159 -11.59 15.39 -12.00
C VAL A 159 -11.16 16.57 -11.12
N ALA A 160 -9.92 17.08 -11.25
CA ALA A 160 -9.46 18.23 -10.47
C ALA A 160 -10.09 19.55 -10.94
N THR A 161 -10.23 19.74 -12.27
CA THR A 161 -10.70 21.00 -12.88
C THR A 161 -11.85 20.74 -13.85
N PRO A 162 -12.89 21.58 -13.90
CA PRO A 162 -13.90 21.46 -14.94
C PRO A 162 -13.27 21.58 -16.33
N THR A 163 -13.73 20.74 -17.27
CA THR A 163 -13.26 20.63 -18.66
C THR A 163 -13.36 21.94 -19.47
N GLU A 164 -13.89 23.01 -18.88
CA GLU A 164 -14.07 24.31 -19.51
C GLU A 164 -13.13 25.36 -18.88
N ALA A 165 -12.10 25.70 -19.65
CA ALA A 165 -11.32 26.94 -19.63
C ALA A 165 -10.75 27.43 -18.28
N GLY A 166 -9.53 27.00 -17.94
CA GLY A 166 -8.53 27.84 -17.25
C GLY A 166 -8.81 28.29 -15.81
N THR A 167 -9.91 27.85 -15.20
CA THR A 167 -10.26 28.19 -13.82
C THR A 167 -9.78 27.09 -12.87
N GLU A 168 -8.99 27.43 -11.84
CA GLU A 168 -8.56 26.53 -10.76
C GLU A 168 -9.71 26.12 -9.81
N ASP A 169 -10.91 25.88 -10.35
CA ASP A 169 -12.08 25.50 -9.56
C ASP A 169 -12.20 23.97 -9.49
N ALA A 170 -12.66 23.43 -8.36
CA ALA A 170 -12.88 22.01 -8.22
C ALA A 170 -14.05 21.52 -9.09
N SER A 171 -13.91 20.36 -9.72
CA SER A 171 -15.04 19.75 -10.44
C SER A 171 -16.21 19.43 -9.48
N ARG A 172 -17.44 19.46 -10.01
CA ARG A 172 -18.65 19.12 -9.24
C ARG A 172 -18.59 17.69 -8.70
N GLU A 173 -17.97 16.79 -9.44
CA GLU A 173 -17.78 15.39 -9.02
C GLU A 173 -16.89 15.30 -7.79
N LEU A 174 -15.73 15.97 -7.81
CA LEU A 174 -14.78 15.99 -6.70
C LEU A 174 -15.40 16.59 -5.43
N VAL A 175 -16.09 17.72 -5.57
CA VAL A 175 -16.81 18.36 -4.45
C VAL A 175 -17.84 17.40 -3.86
N SER A 176 -18.66 16.76 -4.70
CA SER A 176 -19.69 15.83 -4.23
C SER A 176 -19.10 14.60 -3.51
N PHE A 177 -17.95 14.10 -3.97
CA PHE A 177 -17.25 12.98 -3.38
C PHE A 177 -16.67 13.35 -2.00
N LEU A 178 -15.97 14.48 -1.92
CA LEU A 178 -15.32 14.93 -0.68
C LEU A 178 -16.33 15.39 0.37
N THR A 179 -17.43 16.04 -0.02
CA THR A 179 -18.50 16.42 0.91
C THR A 179 -19.22 15.22 1.50
N LYS A 180 -19.40 14.12 0.75
CA LYS A 180 -19.89 12.85 1.32
C LYS A 180 -18.94 12.26 2.36
N LYS A 181 -17.64 12.49 2.20
CA LYS A 181 -16.58 12.10 3.15
C LYS A 181 -16.36 13.15 4.26
N GLY A 182 -17.22 14.18 4.35
CA GLY A 182 -17.22 15.16 5.43
C GLY A 182 -16.29 16.35 5.23
N TRP A 183 -15.83 16.63 4.02
CA TRP A 183 -15.00 17.78 3.71
C TRP A 183 -15.81 18.94 3.13
N GLU A 184 -15.41 20.16 3.41
CA GLU A 184 -16.10 21.38 2.99
C GLU A 184 -15.30 22.10 1.89
N TRP A 185 -15.98 22.51 0.82
CA TRP A 185 -15.39 23.28 -0.28
C TRP A 185 -15.61 24.77 -0.03
N ASP A 186 -14.53 25.54 -0.07
CA ASP A 186 -14.57 26.99 -0.04
C ASP A 186 -14.34 27.55 -1.45
N SER A 187 -15.40 28.13 -2.03
CA SER A 187 -15.37 28.74 -3.36
C SER A 187 -14.57 30.03 -3.44
N GLU A 188 -14.36 30.73 -2.32
CA GLU A 188 -13.60 31.99 -2.28
C GLU A 188 -12.10 31.71 -2.25
N SER A 189 -11.66 30.78 -1.39
CA SER A 189 -10.25 30.39 -1.31
C SER A 189 -9.83 29.30 -2.30
N LYS A 190 -10.79 28.63 -2.94
CA LYS A 190 -10.58 27.48 -3.85
C LYS A 190 -9.86 26.31 -3.17
N LEU A 191 -10.16 26.09 -1.90
CA LEU A 191 -9.56 25.05 -1.09
C LEU A 191 -10.62 24.12 -0.50
N PHE A 192 -10.22 22.87 -0.31
CA PHE A 192 -10.96 21.96 0.53
C PHE A 192 -10.46 22.03 1.96
N THR A 193 -11.39 22.01 2.90
CA THR A 193 -11.09 21.94 4.33
C THR A 193 -11.65 20.63 4.90
N PRO A 194 -10.80 19.76 5.45
CA PRO A 194 -11.30 18.62 6.20
C PRO A 194 -12.06 19.14 7.42
N LYS A 195 -13.24 18.57 7.67
CA LYS A 195 -13.92 18.77 8.95
C LYS A 195 -13.20 17.95 10.01
N ALA A 196 -12.10 18.50 10.52
CA ALA A 196 -11.33 17.84 11.56
C ALA A 196 -12.18 17.72 12.83
N ALA A 197 -12.26 16.50 13.38
CA ALA A 197 -12.39 16.36 14.83
C ALA A 197 -11.19 17.10 15.47
N PRO A 198 -11.38 17.82 16.58
CA PRO A 198 -10.38 18.77 17.08
C PRO A 198 -9.02 18.08 17.26
N VAL A 199 -8.01 18.63 16.60
CA VAL A 199 -6.60 18.25 16.75
C VAL A 199 -6.27 18.32 18.25
N THR A 200 -6.13 17.17 18.89
CA THR A 200 -5.37 17.12 20.14
C THR A 200 -3.93 17.40 19.76
N LYS A 201 -3.36 18.42 20.39
CA LYS A 201 -1.98 18.88 20.24
C LYS A 201 -1.01 17.69 20.23
N PRO A 202 0.14 17.79 19.55
CA PRO A 202 1.11 16.70 19.47
C PRO A 202 1.41 16.18 20.87
N VAL A 203 1.13 14.89 21.09
CA VAL A 203 1.71 14.14 22.18
C VAL A 203 3.20 14.10 21.89
N ASP A 204 3.98 14.68 22.79
CA ASP A 204 5.43 14.67 22.75
C ASP A 204 5.91 13.26 22.41
N SER A 205 6.48 13.14 21.20
CA SER A 205 7.10 11.91 20.74
C SER A 205 8.17 11.51 21.75
N GLU A 206 8.00 10.36 22.39
CA GLU A 206 8.99 9.75 23.27
C GLU A 206 10.33 9.44 22.56
N ALA A 207 10.46 9.72 21.26
CA ALA A 207 11.73 9.75 20.54
C ALA A 207 12.73 10.78 21.10
N PHE A 208 12.27 11.82 21.82
CA PHE A 208 13.18 12.81 22.42
C PHE A 208 13.87 12.34 23.72
N LYS A 209 13.48 11.18 24.27
CA LYS A 209 14.10 10.65 25.50
C LYS A 209 15.42 9.91 25.25
N ILE A 210 15.69 9.46 24.02
CA ILE A 210 16.93 8.72 23.69
C ILE A 210 18.13 9.68 23.63
N GLY A 211 17.93 10.93 23.21
CA GLY A 211 18.98 11.96 23.20
C GLY A 211 19.46 12.38 24.60
N LYS A 212 18.66 12.14 25.64
CA LYS A 212 18.98 12.54 27.03
C LYS A 212 19.79 11.49 27.79
N LEU A 213 19.89 10.25 27.29
CA LEU A 213 20.65 9.17 27.93
C LEU A 213 22.12 9.11 27.49
N VAL A 214 22.50 9.74 26.38
CA VAL A 214 23.90 9.78 25.92
C VAL A 214 24.73 10.82 26.67
N GLY A 215 24.11 11.86 27.24
CA GLY A 215 24.80 12.90 28.02
C GLY A 215 25.20 12.51 29.43
N LEU A 216 24.71 11.39 29.98
CA LEU A 216 24.92 11.01 31.38
C LEU A 216 25.99 9.91 31.59
N ILE A 217 26.59 9.37 30.52
CA ILE A 217 27.60 8.30 30.58
C ILE A 217 29.03 8.85 30.36
N GLY A 218 29.18 10.13 29.99
CA GLY A 218 30.48 10.74 29.66
C GLY A 218 31.24 11.41 30.80
N THR A 219 30.78 11.33 32.05
CA THR A 219 31.48 11.99 33.18
C THR A 219 31.61 11.03 34.35
N HIS A 220 32.62 10.15 34.33
CA HIS A 220 33.31 9.58 35.50
C HIS A 220 34.55 8.85 34.95
N GLY A 221 35.67 9.58 34.90
CA GLY A 221 36.93 9.10 34.37
C GLY A 221 38.03 10.13 34.59
N ASP A 222 38.29 10.43 35.86
CA ASP A 222 39.58 10.92 36.39
C ASP A 222 39.87 10.15 37.67
#